data_AF-A0A4Q9W1F1-F1
#
_entry.id   AF-A0A4Q9W1F1-F1
#
_cell.length_a   1.000
_cell.length_b   1.000
_cell.length_c   1.000
_cell.angle_alpha   90.00
_cell.angle_beta   90.00
_cell.angle_gamma   90.00
#
_symmetry.space_group_name_H-M   'P 1'
#
loop_
_entity.id
_entity.type
_entity.pdbx_description
1 polymer ?
#
loop_
_entity_poly.entity_id
_entity_poly.type
_entity_poly.pdbx_seq_one_letter_code
_entity_poly.pdbx_strand_id
1 'polypeptide(L)'
;FETPSGYTPTKANSGQDITVDSNGITTTGIINGADNLTIDSGFYKTPKYSVGDYVWEDTNKDGIQDDNEKGISGVKVTLKDEKGNIISTTTTDENGKYQFDNLDSGNYIIHFEKPEGMTQTTANSGNDDEKDADGEDVRVTITDHDDFSIDNGY
;
A
#
# COMPACT_ATOMS: atom_id res chain seq x y z
N PHE A 1 -6.18 0.51 -28.70
CA PHE A 1 -5.27 1.40 -27.98
C PHE A 1 -4.28 0.56 -27.20
N GLU A 2 -3.02 0.98 -27.14
CA GLU A 2 -2.04 0.39 -26.23
C GLU A 2 -1.98 1.24 -24.97
N THR A 3 -1.99 0.60 -23.80
CA THR A 3 -1.89 1.31 -22.52
C THR A 3 -0.46 1.82 -22.35
N PRO A 4 -0.25 3.14 -22.20
CA PRO A 4 1.09 3.68 -21.91
C PRO A 4 1.63 3.13 -20.59
N SER A 5 2.95 2.96 -20.50
CA SER A 5 3.60 2.53 -19.26
C SER A 5 3.30 3.50 -18.11
N GLY A 6 2.89 2.98 -16.95
CA GLY A 6 2.53 3.76 -15.77
C GLY A 6 1.14 4.40 -15.81
N TYR A 7 0.29 3.98 -16.75
CA TYR A 7 -1.10 4.44 -16.86
C TYR A 7 -2.09 3.29 -16.72
N THR A 8 -3.28 3.60 -16.20
CA THR A 8 -4.43 2.72 -16.15
C THR A 8 -5.51 3.24 -17.11
N PRO A 9 -6.15 2.38 -17.91
CA PRO A 9 -7.30 2.78 -18.74
C PRO A 9 -8.45 3.28 -17.87
N THR A 10 -9.12 4.35 -18.29
CA THR A 10 -10.39 4.73 -17.67
C THR A 10 -11.47 3.69 -17.98
N LYS A 11 -12.53 3.68 -17.16
CA LYS A 11 -13.67 2.79 -17.37
C LYS A 11 -14.33 3.07 -18.73
N ALA A 12 -14.45 2.04 -19.55
CA ALA A 12 -15.06 2.13 -20.86
C ALA A 12 -16.57 2.41 -20.80
N ASN A 13 -17.08 3.11 -21.80
CA ASN A 13 -18.48 3.47 -22.02
C ASN A 13 -19.10 4.12 -20.77
N SER A 14 -18.35 5.02 -20.14
CA SER A 14 -18.78 5.71 -18.93
C SER A 14 -19.69 6.87 -19.29
N GLY A 15 -20.99 6.66 -19.20
CA GLY A 15 -22.00 7.67 -19.50
C GLY A 15 -22.91 7.25 -20.64
N GLN A 16 -23.56 8.22 -21.26
CA GLN A 16 -24.42 8.01 -22.42
C GLN A 16 -23.94 8.74 -23.68
N ASP A 17 -22.93 9.60 -23.56
CA ASP A 17 -22.39 10.36 -24.68
C ASP A 17 -21.19 9.63 -25.26
N ILE A 18 -21.46 8.84 -26.29
CA ILE A 18 -20.46 8.03 -27.00
C ILE A 18 -19.38 8.88 -27.70
N THR A 19 -19.56 10.20 -27.81
CA THR A 19 -18.61 11.08 -28.50
C THR A 19 -17.47 11.57 -27.62
N VAL A 20 -17.56 11.31 -26.31
CA VAL A 20 -16.58 11.76 -25.32
C VAL A 20 -16.20 10.68 -24.30
N ASP A 21 -16.82 9.50 -24.37
CA ASP A 21 -16.52 8.39 -23.46
C ASP A 21 -15.45 7.46 -24.02
N SER A 22 -14.62 6.94 -23.11
CA SER A 22 -13.57 5.99 -23.48
C SER A 22 -14.19 4.70 -24.02
N ASN A 23 -13.73 4.20 -25.16
CA ASN A 23 -14.17 2.89 -25.65
C ASN A 23 -13.30 1.72 -25.14
N GLY A 24 -12.40 2.01 -24.19
CA GLY A 24 -11.46 1.03 -23.64
C GLY A 24 -10.29 0.73 -24.57
N ILE A 25 -9.54 -0.33 -24.25
CA ILE A 25 -8.32 -0.69 -24.98
C ILE A 25 -8.61 -1.32 -26.35
N THR A 26 -9.74 -2.00 -26.49
CA THR A 26 -10.16 -2.67 -27.73
C THR A 26 -11.63 -2.40 -27.96
N THR A 27 -11.97 -1.90 -29.16
CA THR A 27 -13.35 -1.64 -29.59
C THR A 27 -13.50 -1.87 -31.10
N THR A 28 -14.73 -1.91 -31.57
CA THR A 28 -15.07 -2.03 -32.99
C THR A 28 -15.55 -0.68 -33.51
N GLY A 29 -14.83 -0.13 -34.49
CA GLY A 29 -15.30 1.02 -35.25
C GLY A 29 -16.17 0.58 -36.44
N ILE A 30 -17.30 1.25 -36.65
CA ILE A 30 -18.13 1.08 -37.85
C ILE A 30 -17.95 2.31 -38.74
N ILE A 31 -17.66 2.07 -40.02
CA ILE A 31 -17.62 3.08 -41.08
C ILE A 31 -18.74 2.76 -42.06
N ASN A 32 -19.71 3.67 -42.20
CA ASN A 32 -20.87 3.49 -43.08
C ASN A 32 -21.09 4.74 -43.94
N GLY A 33 -20.14 5.02 -44.83
CA GLY A 33 -20.20 6.17 -45.74
C GLY A 33 -19.85 7.53 -45.11
N ALA A 34 -19.37 7.54 -43.86
CA ALA A 34 -18.89 8.73 -43.15
C ALA A 34 -17.79 8.35 -42.13
N ASP A 35 -16.98 9.33 -41.75
CA ASP A 35 -15.94 9.19 -40.73
C ASP A 35 -16.54 8.88 -39.35
N ASN A 36 -15.85 8.05 -38.57
CA ASN A 36 -16.18 7.76 -37.19
C ASN A 36 -15.10 8.33 -36.27
N LEU A 37 -15.41 9.45 -35.63
CA LEU A 37 -14.52 10.18 -34.72
C LEU A 37 -14.86 9.92 -33.24
N THR A 38 -15.70 8.94 -32.94
CA THR A 38 -16.13 8.61 -31.57
C THR A 38 -15.29 7.48 -30.96
N ILE A 39 -14.19 7.11 -31.62
CA ILE A 39 -13.31 6.02 -31.15
C ILE A 39 -12.12 6.65 -30.41
N ASP A 40 -12.21 6.66 -29.09
CA ASP A 40 -11.18 7.20 -28.21
C ASP A 40 -10.94 6.30 -26.98
N SER A 41 -9.90 6.64 -26.22
CA SER A 41 -9.57 5.93 -24.99
C SER A 41 -8.91 6.87 -24.01
N GLY A 42 -9.46 6.92 -22.79
CA GLY A 42 -8.91 7.68 -21.68
C GLY A 42 -7.92 6.85 -20.86
N PHE A 43 -6.86 7.52 -20.39
CA PHE A 43 -5.87 6.95 -19.47
C PHE A 43 -5.56 7.93 -18.36
N TYR A 44 -5.32 7.43 -17.15
CA TYR A 44 -4.83 8.21 -16.02
C TYR A 44 -3.56 7.57 -15.46
N LYS A 45 -2.70 8.36 -14.81
CA LYS A 45 -1.49 7.81 -14.17
C LYS A 45 -1.91 6.81 -13.12
N THR A 46 -1.35 5.60 -13.17
CA THR A 46 -1.58 4.58 -12.15
C THR A 46 -1.04 5.12 -10.83
N PRO A 47 -1.90 5.32 -9.81
CA PRO A 47 -1.44 5.80 -8.52
C PRO A 47 -0.53 4.77 -7.86
N LYS A 48 0.32 5.26 -6.97
CA LYS A 48 1.26 4.49 -6.18
C LYS A 48 1.09 4.88 -4.72
N TYR A 49 1.32 3.93 -3.83
CA TYR A 49 1.02 4.07 -2.42
C TYR A 49 2.21 3.69 -1.56
N SER A 50 2.06 3.93 -0.27
CA SER A 50 3.08 3.71 0.76
C SER A 50 2.52 2.88 1.90
N VAL A 51 3.40 2.14 2.58
CA VAL A 51 3.07 1.43 3.82
C VAL A 51 4.19 1.54 4.85
N GLY A 52 3.84 1.61 6.11
CA GLY A 52 4.73 1.58 7.28
C GLY A 52 4.24 2.53 8.36
N ASP A 53 4.95 2.68 9.47
CA ASP A 53 4.88 3.89 10.29
C ASP A 53 5.95 3.79 11.39
N TYR A 54 5.77 2.97 12.42
CA TYR A 54 6.53 3.04 13.67
C TYR A 54 6.84 1.69 14.31
N VAL A 55 7.99 1.62 14.97
CA VAL A 55 8.35 0.53 15.89
C VAL A 55 8.80 1.15 17.20
N TRP A 56 8.28 0.67 18.34
CA TRP A 56 8.49 1.31 19.64
C TRP A 56 8.78 0.37 20.79
N GLU A 57 9.38 0.94 21.84
CA GLU A 57 9.63 0.28 23.11
C GLU A 57 8.39 0.45 24.00
N ASP A 58 7.62 -0.63 24.15
CA ASP A 58 6.42 -0.71 24.98
C ASP A 58 6.84 -0.95 26.44
N THR A 59 7.09 0.17 27.11
CA THR A 59 7.61 0.20 28.48
C THR A 59 6.58 -0.25 29.51
N ASN A 60 5.29 -0.07 29.21
CA ASN A 60 4.19 -0.40 30.12
C ASN A 60 3.57 -1.80 29.84
N LYS A 61 3.85 -2.36 28.66
CA LYS A 61 3.44 -3.69 28.14
C LYS A 61 1.96 -3.83 27.84
N ASP A 62 1.26 -2.76 27.50
CA ASP A 62 -0.15 -2.81 27.16
C ASP A 62 -0.42 -3.02 25.66
N GLY A 63 0.62 -2.92 24.83
CA GLY A 63 0.55 -3.09 23.38
C GLY A 63 -0.01 -1.89 22.64
N ILE A 64 -0.07 -0.73 23.30
CA ILE A 64 -0.57 0.53 22.74
C ILE A 64 0.59 1.53 22.67
N GLN A 65 0.63 2.30 21.61
CA GLN A 65 1.59 3.38 21.45
C GLN A 65 1.22 4.57 22.37
N ASP A 66 2.01 4.75 23.43
CA ASP A 66 1.89 5.89 24.34
C ASP A 66 2.82 7.05 23.96
N ASP A 67 2.40 8.30 24.24
CA ASP A 67 3.17 9.52 23.93
C ASP A 67 4.57 9.58 24.58
N ASN A 68 4.78 8.85 25.68
CA ASN A 68 6.06 8.79 26.40
C ASN A 68 6.96 7.63 25.97
N GLU A 69 6.51 6.79 25.05
CA GLU A 69 7.23 5.62 24.57
C GLU A 69 8.05 5.95 23.31
N LYS A 70 9.26 5.40 23.29
CA LYS A 70 10.27 5.80 22.31
C LYS A 70 10.31 4.84 21.14
N GLY A 71 10.60 5.38 19.97
CA GLY A 71 10.86 4.57 18.78
C GLY A 71 12.14 3.75 18.94
N ILE A 72 12.13 2.55 18.37
CA ILE A 72 13.29 1.65 18.33
C ILE A 72 13.97 1.80 16.98
N SER A 73 15.21 2.27 17.00
CA SER A 73 16.03 2.42 15.80
C SER A 73 16.69 1.11 15.38
N GLY A 74 16.90 0.93 14.07
CA GLY A 74 17.66 -0.18 13.51
C GLY A 74 16.90 -1.49 13.42
N VAL A 75 15.59 -1.50 13.65
CA VAL A 75 14.73 -2.68 13.44
C VAL A 75 14.60 -2.90 11.94
N LYS A 76 15.01 -4.08 11.47
CA LYS A 76 14.89 -4.43 10.06
C LYS A 76 13.47 -4.83 9.74
N VAL A 77 12.90 -4.19 8.73
CA VAL A 77 11.56 -4.49 8.23
C VAL A 77 11.65 -5.00 6.79
N THR A 78 10.93 -6.06 6.47
CA THR A 78 10.97 -6.73 5.17
C THR A 78 9.58 -6.70 4.53
N LEU A 79 9.49 -6.13 3.33
CA LEU A 79 8.30 -6.18 2.48
C LEU A 79 8.37 -7.44 1.59
N LYS A 80 7.32 -8.25 1.62
CA LYS A 80 7.16 -9.45 0.79
C LYS A 80 5.89 -9.36 -0.06
N ASP A 81 5.87 -10.07 -1.18
CA ASP A 81 4.65 -10.29 -1.96
C ASP A 81 3.69 -11.27 -1.25
N GLU A 82 2.48 -11.44 -1.79
CA GLU A 82 1.47 -12.37 -1.26
C GLU A 82 1.94 -13.83 -1.15
N LYS A 83 3.00 -14.20 -1.88
CA LYS A 83 3.58 -15.56 -1.90
C LYS A 83 4.74 -15.70 -0.92
N GLY A 84 5.13 -14.61 -0.24
CA GLY A 84 6.24 -14.56 0.71
C GLY A 84 7.60 -14.30 0.07
N ASN A 85 7.68 -13.95 -1.22
CA ASN A 85 8.95 -13.55 -1.83
C ASN A 85 9.33 -12.14 -1.37
N ILE A 86 10.59 -11.94 -1.01
CA ILE A 86 11.10 -10.64 -0.60
C ILE A 86 11.09 -9.68 -1.79
N ILE A 87 10.42 -8.53 -1.61
CA ILE A 87 10.43 -7.41 -2.57
C ILE A 87 11.51 -6.41 -2.17
N SER A 88 11.54 -6.01 -0.89
CA SER A 88 12.43 -4.97 -0.39
C SER A 88 12.65 -5.12 1.12
N THR A 89 13.66 -4.43 1.64
CA THR A 89 13.95 -4.31 3.08
C THR A 89 14.30 -2.87 3.43
N THR A 90 13.90 -2.43 4.62
CA THR A 90 14.31 -1.16 5.21
C THR A 90 14.72 -1.37 6.68
N THR A 91 15.17 -0.32 7.33
CA THR A 91 15.45 -0.30 8.78
C THR A 91 14.81 0.94 9.39
N THR A 92 14.25 0.81 10.59
CA THR A 92 13.68 1.95 11.30
C THR A 92 14.73 3.01 11.61
N ASP A 93 14.34 4.28 11.50
CA ASP A 93 15.23 5.42 11.72
C ASP A 93 15.47 5.69 13.22
N GLU A 94 16.14 6.80 13.56
CA GLU A 94 16.44 7.18 14.96
C GLU A 94 15.18 7.39 15.82
N ASN A 95 14.05 7.67 15.18
CA ASN A 95 12.75 7.82 15.81
C ASN A 95 11.89 6.57 15.66
N GLY A 96 12.44 5.43 15.25
CA GLY A 96 11.65 4.20 15.07
C GLY A 96 10.75 4.19 13.83
N LYS A 97 10.84 5.18 12.94
CA LYS A 97 9.97 5.26 11.76
C LYS A 97 10.50 4.45 10.58
N TYR A 98 9.62 3.83 9.80
CA TYR A 98 9.94 3.11 8.57
C TYR A 98 8.86 3.29 7.51
N GLN A 99 9.22 3.14 6.24
CA GLN A 99 8.27 3.26 5.13
C GLN A 99 8.75 2.51 3.89
N PHE A 100 7.79 1.96 3.13
CA PHE A 100 7.97 1.48 1.77
C PHE A 100 7.10 2.30 0.82
N ASP A 101 7.73 2.97 -0.13
CA ASP A 101 7.07 3.82 -1.13
C ASP A 101 6.85 3.11 -2.47
N ASN A 102 6.08 3.76 -3.33
CA ASN A 102 5.94 3.41 -4.75
C ASN A 102 5.36 2.00 -4.98
N LEU A 103 4.43 1.60 -4.13
CA LEU A 103 3.75 0.31 -4.20
C LEU A 103 2.53 0.37 -5.12
N ASP A 104 2.32 -0.73 -5.86
CA ASP A 104 1.07 -0.94 -6.58
C ASP A 104 -0.04 -1.35 -5.60
N SER A 105 -1.30 -1.18 -6.00
CA SER A 105 -2.40 -1.81 -5.27
C SER A 105 -2.21 -3.33 -5.28
N GLY A 106 -2.36 -3.98 -4.14
CA GLY A 106 -2.15 -5.41 -4.00
C GLY A 106 -2.05 -5.88 -2.55
N ASN A 107 -1.79 -7.18 -2.41
CA ASN A 107 -1.59 -7.82 -1.11
C ASN A 107 -0.09 -7.95 -0.84
N TYR A 108 0.32 -7.54 0.35
CA TYR A 108 1.71 -7.60 0.81
C TYR A 108 1.79 -8.24 2.19
N ILE A 109 3.01 -8.65 2.55
CA ILE A 109 3.34 -9.07 3.91
C ILE A 109 4.47 -8.18 4.41
N ILE A 110 4.26 -7.54 5.55
CA ILE A 110 5.29 -6.81 6.29
C ILE A 110 5.82 -7.74 7.38
N HIS A 111 7.14 -7.86 7.45
CA HIS A 111 7.81 -8.69 8.45
C HIS A 111 8.79 -7.87 9.27
N PHE A 112 8.62 -7.86 10.58
CA PHE A 112 9.50 -7.18 11.52
C PHE A 112 10.51 -8.16 12.12
N GLU A 113 11.80 -7.91 11.92
CA GLU A 113 12.84 -8.71 12.56
C GLU A 113 12.95 -8.30 14.04
N LYS A 114 12.66 -9.24 14.94
CA LYS A 114 12.68 -8.99 16.39
C LYS A 114 14.05 -8.43 16.85
N PRO A 115 14.08 -7.27 17.53
CA PRO A 115 15.31 -6.74 18.11
C PRO A 115 15.93 -7.67 19.15
N GLU A 116 17.27 -7.67 19.23
CA GLU A 116 17.99 -8.51 20.18
C GLU A 116 17.63 -8.15 21.63
N GLY A 117 17.30 -9.16 22.44
CA GLY A 117 16.96 -8.97 23.85
C GLY A 117 15.55 -8.48 24.14
N MET A 118 14.75 -8.15 23.11
CA MET A 118 13.36 -7.70 23.27
C MET A 118 12.35 -8.82 23.00
N THR A 119 11.10 -8.60 23.41
CA THR A 119 9.98 -9.52 23.25
C THR A 119 8.79 -8.74 22.75
N GLN A 120 8.21 -9.15 21.63
CA GLN A 120 7.04 -8.45 21.09
C GLN A 120 5.93 -8.31 22.15
N THR A 121 5.30 -7.14 22.18
CA THR A 121 4.14 -6.89 23.02
C THR A 121 2.89 -7.63 22.52
N THR A 122 1.77 -7.45 23.23
CA THR A 122 0.47 -8.00 22.82
C THR A 122 0.01 -7.30 21.56
N ALA A 123 -0.19 -8.07 20.49
CA ALA A 123 -0.69 -7.53 19.24
C ALA A 123 -2.21 -7.28 19.28
N ASN A 124 -2.69 -6.35 18.45
CA ASN A 124 -4.09 -6.01 18.27
C ASN A 124 -4.75 -5.55 19.59
N SER A 125 -4.02 -4.73 20.36
CA SER A 125 -4.42 -4.22 21.66
C SER A 125 -5.28 -2.97 21.54
N GLY A 126 -6.34 -2.87 22.33
CA GLY A 126 -7.21 -1.69 22.30
C GLY A 126 -8.21 -1.71 21.13
N ASN A 127 -8.56 -0.54 20.58
CA ASN A 127 -9.52 -0.39 19.47
C ASN A 127 -9.03 0.60 18.40
N ASP A 128 -7.79 1.05 18.49
CA ASP A 128 -7.20 2.05 17.60
C ASP A 128 -6.06 1.40 16.84
N ASP A 129 -6.35 1.00 15.60
CA ASP A 129 -5.44 0.28 14.70
C ASP A 129 -4.20 1.13 14.37
N GLU A 130 -4.32 2.47 14.40
CA GLU A 130 -3.18 3.38 14.18
C GLU A 130 -2.19 3.44 15.37
N LYS A 131 -2.46 2.69 16.44
CA LYS A 131 -1.74 2.80 17.72
C LYS A 131 -1.51 1.47 18.43
N ASP A 132 -1.79 0.35 17.79
CA ASP A 132 -1.53 -0.95 18.38
C ASP A 132 -0.37 -1.66 17.69
N ALA A 133 0.04 -2.80 18.23
CA ALA A 133 1.06 -3.61 17.59
C ALA A 133 0.39 -4.61 16.66
N ASP A 134 0.80 -4.70 15.39
CA ASP A 134 0.27 -5.71 14.47
C ASP A 134 0.93 -7.08 14.63
N GLY A 135 2.17 -7.05 15.10
CA GLY A 135 3.02 -8.21 15.31
C GLY A 135 3.97 -8.56 14.16
N GLU A 136 4.62 -9.71 14.28
CA GLU A 136 5.83 -10.03 13.50
C GLU A 136 5.60 -10.18 11.98
N ASP A 137 4.51 -10.80 11.54
CA ASP A 137 4.16 -11.00 10.13
C ASP A 137 2.73 -10.48 9.87
N VAL A 138 2.63 -9.32 9.24
CA VAL A 138 1.39 -8.58 9.01
C VAL A 138 0.97 -8.68 7.56
N ARG A 139 -0.30 -8.99 7.29
CA ARG A 139 -0.85 -8.97 5.93
C ARG A 139 -1.58 -7.66 5.70
N VAL A 140 -1.16 -6.93 4.68
CA VAL A 140 -1.74 -5.63 4.31
C VAL A 140 -2.29 -5.67 2.88
N THR A 141 -3.41 -4.98 2.66
CA THR A 141 -4.03 -4.84 1.34
C THR A 141 -4.07 -3.37 0.95
N ILE A 142 -3.24 -2.98 -0.01
CA ILE A 142 -3.20 -1.63 -0.55
C ILE A 142 -4.20 -1.53 -1.70
N THR A 143 -5.20 -0.66 -1.60
CA THR A 143 -6.19 -0.45 -2.66
C THR A 143 -6.06 0.90 -3.34
N ASP A 144 -6.23 1.96 -2.56
CA ASP A 144 -6.49 3.32 -3.06
C ASP A 144 -5.97 4.44 -2.14
N HIS A 145 -5.22 4.08 -1.10
CA HIS A 145 -4.60 5.00 -0.16
C HIS A 145 -3.33 4.40 0.43
N ASP A 146 -2.50 5.26 1.02
CA ASP A 146 -1.36 4.84 1.84
C ASP A 146 -1.89 4.20 3.13
N ASP A 147 -1.17 3.22 3.65
CA ASP A 147 -1.52 2.51 4.88
C ASP A 147 -0.43 2.74 5.94
N PHE A 148 -0.76 3.58 6.93
CA PHE A 148 0.15 3.97 8.00
C PHE A 148 -0.25 3.43 9.37
N SER A 149 -1.08 2.38 9.44
CA SER A 149 -1.38 1.70 10.71
C SER A 149 -0.48 0.50 10.98
N ILE A 150 0.51 0.24 10.10
CA ILE A 150 1.35 -0.95 10.23
C ILE A 150 2.52 -0.71 11.18
N ASP A 151 2.35 -1.08 12.44
CA ASP A 151 3.20 -0.75 13.57
C ASP A 151 3.59 -1.99 14.39
N ASN A 152 4.68 -1.90 15.18
CA ASN A 152 5.04 -2.98 16.09
C ASN A 152 5.73 -2.53 17.38
N GLY A 153 5.27 -3.07 18.51
CA GLY A 153 5.80 -2.80 19.85
C GLY A 153 6.60 -3.97 20.44
N TYR A 154 7.64 -3.65 21.21
CA TYR A 154 8.58 -4.61 21.82
C TYR A 154 8.94 -4.29 23.27
#